data_AF-A0A0M0BXI9-F1
#
_entry.id   AF-A0A0M0BXI9-F1
#
_cell.length_a   1.000
_cell.length_b   1.000
_cell.length_c   1.000
_cell.angle_alpha   90.00
_cell.angle_beta   90.00
_cell.angle_gamma   90.00
#
_symmetry.space_group_name_H-M   'P 1'
#
loop_
_entity.id
_entity.type
_entity.pdbx_description
1 polymer ?
#
loop_
_entity_poly.entity_id
_entity_poly.type
_entity_poly.pdbx_seq_one_letter_code
_entity_poly.pdbx_strand_id
1 'polypeptide(L)'
;MQFVWEKPVITFYRERFGNPEKEAFVAVKAKKFVVSSNEVDTNFSCQLEDFFPIMGHLDYILSKEGKADSYVLCWFDDTVNDFGKAYRRLTGVTFKEGINCKTNDKGKITCSTLFEAKHGKLE
;
A
#
# COMPACT_ATOMS: atom_id res chain seq x y z
N MET A 1 -10.07 1.33 15.56
CA MET A 1 -10.48 0.11 14.83
C MET A 1 -9.29 -0.46 14.08
N GLN A 2 -9.21 -1.78 13.88
CA GLN A 2 -8.12 -2.42 13.14
C GLN A 2 -8.68 -3.39 12.08
N PHE A 3 -8.11 -3.31 10.89
CA PHE A 3 -8.42 -4.19 9.76
C PHE A 3 -7.17 -4.94 9.34
N VAL A 4 -7.33 -6.22 8.99
CA VAL A 4 -6.23 -7.12 8.64
C VAL A 4 -6.59 -7.91 7.40
N TRP A 5 -5.72 -7.86 6.39
CA TRP A 5 -5.82 -8.70 5.20
C TRP A 5 -4.61 -9.63 5.12
N GLU A 6 -4.88 -10.93 5.00
CA GLU A 6 -3.86 -11.96 4.82
C GLU A 6 -3.60 -12.18 3.34
N LYS A 7 -2.33 -12.16 2.96
CA LYS A 7 -1.85 -12.33 1.59
C LYS A 7 -2.52 -11.41 0.53
N PRO A 8 -2.71 -10.10 0.76
CA PRO A 8 -3.35 -9.25 -0.25
C PRO A 8 -2.43 -9.00 -1.45
N VAL A 9 -3.06 -8.73 -2.60
CA VAL A 9 -2.40 -8.07 -3.74
C VAL A 9 -2.77 -6.60 -3.68
N ILE A 10 -1.77 -5.72 -3.66
CA ILE A 10 -1.97 -4.27 -3.53
C ILE A 10 -1.34 -3.57 -4.74
N THR A 11 -2.11 -2.71 -5.39
CA THR A 11 -1.65 -1.86 -6.49
C THR A 11 -1.39 -0.44 -6.02
N PHE A 12 -0.34 0.18 -6.56
CA PHE A 12 0.17 1.48 -6.17
C PHE A 12 0.03 2.43 -7.36
N TYR A 13 -0.56 3.59 -7.10
CA TYR A 13 -0.72 4.68 -8.05
C TYR A 13 -0.12 5.94 -7.45
N ARG A 14 0.46 6.80 -8.30
CA ARG A 14 0.85 8.14 -7.87
C ARG A 14 -0.41 8.99 -7.72
N GLU A 15 -0.52 9.69 -6.61
CA GLU A 15 -1.64 10.59 -6.40
C GLU A 15 -1.33 11.95 -7.03
N ARG A 16 -2.18 12.37 -7.97
CA ARG A 16 -2.02 13.61 -8.72
C ARG A 16 -3.35 14.35 -8.72
N PHE A 17 -3.39 15.53 -8.12
CA PHE A 17 -4.58 16.36 -8.11
C PHE A 17 -4.93 16.83 -9.52
N GLY A 18 -6.18 16.65 -9.93
CA GLY A 18 -6.70 17.08 -11.23
C GLY A 18 -6.41 16.14 -12.41
N ASN A 19 -5.42 15.25 -12.31
CA ASN A 19 -5.13 14.25 -13.34
C ASN A 19 -4.79 12.90 -12.69
N PRO A 20 -5.79 12.14 -12.20
CA PRO A 20 -5.55 10.88 -11.52
C PRO A 20 -4.89 9.87 -12.44
N GLU A 21 -3.81 9.26 -11.98
CA GLU A 21 -3.12 8.19 -12.71
C GLU A 21 -4.04 6.96 -12.84
N LYS A 22 -4.19 6.48 -14.09
CA LYS A 22 -5.07 5.36 -14.41
C LYS A 22 -4.35 4.02 -14.35
N GLU A 23 -3.02 4.04 -14.38
CA GLU A 23 -2.19 2.85 -14.43
C GLU A 23 -1.42 2.70 -13.12
N ALA A 24 -1.44 1.49 -12.57
CA ALA A 24 -0.62 1.17 -11.42
C ALA A 24 0.83 1.08 -11.88
N PHE A 25 1.75 1.78 -11.22
CA PHE A 25 3.17 1.69 -11.55
C PHE A 25 3.86 0.52 -10.82
N VAL A 26 3.26 0.05 -9.72
CA VAL A 26 3.70 -1.13 -8.96
C VAL A 26 2.49 -1.94 -8.51
N ALA A 27 2.63 -3.26 -8.53
CA ALA A 27 1.77 -4.18 -7.79
C ALA A 27 2.64 -5.09 -6.91
N VAL A 28 2.20 -5.34 -5.68
CA VAL A 28 2.91 -6.20 -4.73
C VAL A 28 2.01 -7.29 -4.19
N LYS A 29 2.60 -8.44 -3.90
CA LYS A 29 1.99 -9.45 -3.05
C LYS A 29 2.62 -9.32 -1.67
N ALA A 30 1.78 -9.15 -0.64
CA ALA A 30 2.23 -9.10 0.75
C ALA A 30 1.93 -10.40 1.47
N LYS A 31 2.57 -10.61 2.61
CA LYS A 31 2.16 -11.65 3.56
C LYS A 31 0.95 -11.17 4.36
N LYS A 32 1.00 -9.93 4.83
CA LYS A 32 -0.02 -9.32 5.67
C LYS A 32 -0.09 -7.81 5.43
N PHE A 33 -1.30 -7.28 5.46
CA PHE A 33 -1.55 -5.84 5.43
C PHE A 33 -2.46 -5.46 6.60
N VAL A 34 -2.01 -4.51 7.41
CA VAL A 34 -2.75 -4.02 8.58
C VAL A 34 -3.03 -2.54 8.39
N VAL A 35 -4.28 -2.15 8.61
CA VAL A 35 -4.71 -0.75 8.64
C VAL A 35 -5.38 -0.50 9.97
N SER A 36 -4.87 0.48 10.72
CA SER A 36 -5.40 0.87 12.03
C SER A 36 -5.87 2.32 11.97
N SER A 37 -7.04 2.58 12.52
CA SER A 37 -7.56 3.93 12.78
C SER A 37 -7.72 4.15 14.27
N ASN A 38 -7.29 5.31 14.77
CA ASN A 38 -7.63 5.79 16.10
C ASN A 38 -8.81 6.76 15.96
N GLU A 39 -9.80 6.67 16.85
CA GLU A 39 -11.00 7.53 16.77
C GLU A 39 -10.71 9.03 16.93
N VAL A 40 -9.52 9.37 17.44
CA VAL A 40 -9.07 10.74 17.68
C VAL A 40 -8.35 11.34 16.46
N ASP A 41 -7.75 10.51 15.62
CA ASP A 41 -6.92 10.96 14.51
C ASP A 41 -7.63 10.68 13.18
N THR A 42 -7.61 11.63 12.26
CA THR A 42 -8.25 11.45 10.95
C THR A 42 -7.45 10.54 10.03
N ASN A 43 -6.20 10.24 10.40
CA ASN A 43 -5.27 9.45 9.59
C ASN A 43 -5.27 7.97 9.99
N PHE A 44 -4.87 7.13 9.04
CA PHE A 44 -4.66 5.71 9.23
C PHE A 44 -3.18 5.39 9.39
N SER A 45 -2.84 4.60 10.39
CA SER A 45 -1.52 3.96 10.51
C SER A 45 -1.56 2.61 9.83
N CYS A 46 -0.63 2.37 8.91
CA CYS A 46 -0.65 1.21 8.03
C CYS A 46 0.69 0.46 8.12
N GLN A 47 0.61 -0.86 7.99
CA GLN A 47 1.77 -1.74 7.96
C GLN A 47 1.63 -2.76 6.86
N LEU A 48 2.61 -2.82 5.96
CA LEU A 48 2.70 -3.84 4.93
C LEU A 48 3.90 -4.74 5.22
N GLU A 49 3.63 -6.02 5.49
CA GLU A 49 4.62 -6.99 5.95
C GLU A 49 5.01 -7.97 4.84
N ASP A 50 6.32 -8.23 4.75
CA ASP A 50 6.95 -9.27 3.92
C ASP A 50 6.40 -9.29 2.49
N PHE A 51 6.38 -8.13 1.83
CA PHE A 51 5.88 -7.99 0.47
C PHE A 51 6.98 -8.00 -0.57
N PHE A 52 6.61 -8.35 -1.79
CA PHE A 52 7.50 -8.29 -2.95
C PHE A 52 6.74 -7.81 -4.18
N PRO A 53 7.40 -7.08 -5.09
CA PRO A 53 6.78 -6.64 -6.34
C PRO A 53 6.48 -7.85 -7.22
N ILE A 54 5.26 -7.91 -7.74
CA ILE A 54 4.82 -8.84 -8.79
C ILE A 54 4.72 -8.14 -10.15
N MET A 55 4.72 -6.81 -10.15
CA MET A 55 4.76 -5.94 -11.33
C MET A 55 5.43 -4.61 -10.96
N GLY A 56 6.22 -4.05 -11.87
CA GLY A 56 6.88 -2.75 -11.69
C GLY A 56 8.05 -2.79 -10.69
N HIS A 57 8.57 -1.61 -10.36
CA HIS A 57 9.73 -1.43 -9.49
C HIS A 57 9.47 -0.40 -8.39
N LEU A 58 9.96 -0.68 -7.19
CA LEU A 58 9.81 0.20 -6.03
C LEU A 58 10.78 1.40 -6.07
N ASP A 59 11.72 1.42 -7.02
CA ASP A 59 12.80 2.40 -7.13
C ASP A 59 12.31 3.85 -7.05
N TYR A 60 11.15 4.14 -7.65
CA TYR A 60 10.56 5.46 -7.57
C TYR A 60 10.15 5.84 -6.14
N ILE A 61 9.44 4.97 -5.42
CA ILE A 61 9.02 5.23 -4.04
C ILE A 61 10.24 5.38 -3.13
N LEU A 62 11.31 4.65 -3.45
CA LEU A 62 12.59 4.70 -2.73
C LEU A 62 13.42 5.96 -3.05
N SER A 63 13.14 6.65 -4.16
CA SER A 63 13.84 7.86 -4.57
C SER A 63 13.51 9.06 -3.66
N LYS A 64 14.33 10.11 -3.73
CA LYS A 64 14.10 11.34 -2.97
C LYS A 64 12.76 11.99 -3.35
N GLU A 65 12.44 11.98 -4.64
CA GLU A 65 11.21 12.52 -5.20
C GLU A 65 9.99 11.70 -4.74
N GLY A 66 10.06 10.36 -4.81
CA GLY A 66 8.94 9.52 -4.40
C GLY A 66 8.64 9.58 -2.91
N LYS A 67 9.65 9.69 -2.04
CA LYS A 67 9.43 9.87 -0.59
C LYS A 67 8.65 11.14 -0.23
N ALA A 68 8.76 12.18 -1.05
CA ALA A 68 8.01 13.42 -0.87
C ALA A 68 6.61 13.40 -1.51
N ASP A 69 6.29 12.33 -2.22
CA ASP A 69 5.07 12.19 -3.00
C ASP A 69 3.92 11.55 -2.19
N SER A 70 2.71 11.65 -2.72
CA SER A 70 1.53 10.96 -2.18
C SER A 70 1.05 9.88 -3.14
N TYR A 71 0.47 8.82 -2.57
CA TYR A 71 0.08 7.64 -3.32
C TYR A 71 -1.36 7.22 -3.01
N VAL A 72 -1.92 6.45 -3.95
CA VAL A 72 -3.17 5.71 -3.76
C VAL A 72 -2.84 4.22 -3.79
N LEU A 73 -3.29 3.51 -2.77
CA LEU A 73 -3.16 2.05 -2.67
C LEU A 73 -4.54 1.42 -2.81
N CYS A 74 -4.67 0.43 -3.70
CA CYS A 74 -5.92 -0.28 -3.94
C CYS A 74 -5.72 -1.79 -3.76
N TRP A 75 -6.74 -2.47 -3.24
CA TRP A 75 -6.78 -3.94 -3.17
C TRP A 75 -8.21 -4.44 -3.13
N PHE A 76 -8.38 -5.75 -3.30
CA PHE A 76 -9.66 -6.43 -3.12
C PHE A 76 -9.59 -7.31 -1.88
N ASP A 77 -10.69 -7.35 -1.15
CA ASP A 77 -10.90 -8.26 -0.04
C ASP A 77 -11.48 -9.58 -0.56
N ASP A 78 -10.62 -10.58 -0.71
CA ASP A 78 -10.99 -11.90 -1.25
C ASP A 78 -11.98 -12.66 -0.34
N THR A 79 -12.25 -12.18 0.88
CA THR A 79 -13.28 -12.76 1.76
C THR A 79 -14.69 -12.26 1.45
N VAL A 80 -14.82 -11.21 0.62
CA VAL A 80 -16.09 -10.60 0.23
C VAL A 80 -16.48 -11.07 -1.17
N ASN A 81 -17.56 -11.87 -1.26
CA ASN A 81 -18.03 -12.43 -2.54
C ASN A 81 -18.59 -11.38 -3.51
N ASP A 82 -19.06 -10.24 -3.00
CA ASP A 82 -19.57 -9.14 -3.84
C ASP A 82 -18.39 -8.28 -4.30
N PHE A 83 -18.02 -8.41 -5.57
CA PHE A 83 -16.89 -7.67 -6.15
C PHE A 83 -17.00 -6.15 -6.00
N GLY A 84 -18.22 -5.59 -6.08
CA GLY A 84 -18.43 -4.14 -5.90
C GLY A 84 -18.17 -3.67 -4.47
N LYS A 85 -18.37 -4.56 -3.49
CA LYS A 85 -18.11 -4.34 -2.07
C LYS A 85 -16.75 -4.84 -1.60
N ALA A 86 -16.03 -5.64 -2.39
CA ALA A 86 -14.71 -6.14 -2.05
C ALA A 86 -13.61 -5.09 -2.27
N TYR A 87 -13.88 -4.05 -3.07
CA TYR A 87 -12.88 -3.02 -3.40
C TYR A 87 -12.54 -2.13 -2.20
N ARG A 88 -11.24 -2.02 -1.92
CA ARG A 88 -10.66 -1.21 -0.86
C ARG A 88 -9.66 -0.21 -1.43
N ARG A 89 -9.53 0.94 -0.76
CA ARG A 89 -8.61 2.00 -1.20
C ARG A 89 -8.11 2.83 -0.03
N LEU A 90 -6.83 3.21 -0.06
CA LEU A 90 -6.26 4.28 0.74
C LEU A 90 -5.78 5.41 -0.17
N THR A 91 -5.95 6.67 0.26
CA THR A 91 -5.44 7.87 -0.43
C THR A 91 -4.67 8.76 0.52
N GLY A 92 -3.84 9.65 -0.03
CA GLY A 92 -2.88 10.44 0.75
C GLY A 92 -1.83 9.57 1.42
N VAL A 93 -1.46 8.43 0.81
CA VAL A 93 -0.48 7.49 1.36
C VAL A 93 0.91 8.11 1.26
N THR A 94 1.68 8.10 2.36
CA THR A 94 3.06 8.59 2.39
C THR A 94 4.00 7.63 3.11
N PHE A 95 5.16 7.35 2.51
CA PHE A 95 6.18 6.44 3.04
C PHE A 95 7.35 7.20 3.67
N LYS A 96 7.08 7.99 4.74
CA LYS A 96 8.08 8.88 5.35
C LYS A 96 9.34 8.16 5.83
N GLU A 97 9.17 7.01 6.48
CA GLU A 97 10.29 6.16 6.94
C GLU A 97 10.90 5.32 5.80
N GLY A 98 10.26 5.32 4.62
CA GLY A 98 10.64 4.54 3.46
C GLY A 98 10.21 3.08 3.52
N ILE A 99 10.77 2.29 2.59
CA ILE A 99 10.51 0.86 2.48
C ILE A 99 11.82 0.12 2.77
N ASN A 100 11.78 -0.81 3.73
CA ASN A 100 12.93 -1.60 4.13
C ASN A 100 12.92 -2.92 3.38
N CYS A 101 13.85 -3.11 2.45
CA CYS A 101 13.98 -4.32 1.66
C CYS A 101 15.21 -5.14 2.09
N LYS A 102 15.05 -6.46 2.15
CA LYS A 102 16.11 -7.43 2.39
C LYS A 102 16.16 -8.41 1.23
N THR A 103 17.37 -8.80 0.84
CA THR A 103 17.59 -9.83 -0.17
C THR A 103 18.05 -11.10 0.55
N ASN A 104 17.42 -12.24 0.26
CA ASN A 104 17.86 -13.52 0.80
C ASN A 104 19.01 -14.13 -0.01
N ASP A 105 19.57 -15.24 0.48
CA ASP A 105 20.69 -15.95 -0.15
C ASP A 105 20.39 -16.43 -1.58
N LYS A 106 19.12 -16.48 -1.98
CA LYS A 106 18.66 -16.85 -3.33
C LYS A 106 18.41 -15.64 -4.23
N GLY A 107 18.78 -14.44 -3.80
CA GLY A 107 18.57 -13.19 -4.54
C GLY A 107 17.12 -12.70 -4.55
N LYS A 108 16.20 -13.29 -3.77
CA LYS A 108 14.81 -12.81 -3.69
C LYS A 108 14.70 -11.64 -2.73
N ILE A 109 14.06 -10.57 -3.20
CA ILE A 109 13.80 -9.36 -2.41
C ILE A 109 12.49 -9.53 -1.65
N THR A 110 12.50 -9.12 -0.39
CA THR A 110 11.31 -9.02 0.45
C THR A 110 11.39 -7.73 1.25
N CYS A 111 10.30 -6.97 1.25
CA CYS A 111 10.23 -5.63 1.82
C CYS A 111 9.17 -5.55 2.91
N SER A 112 9.35 -4.61 3.83
CA SER A 112 8.35 -4.25 4.84
C SER A 112 8.36 -2.74 5.04
N THR A 113 7.20 -2.16 5.36
CA THR A 113 7.08 -0.72 5.57
C THR A 113 5.95 -0.38 6.54
N LEU A 114 6.16 0.71 7.28
CA LEU A 114 5.16 1.42 8.07
C LEU A 114 4.89 2.74 7.36
N PHE A 115 3.62 3.10 7.22
CA PHE A 115 3.22 4.29 6.49
C PHE A 115 1.89 4.85 7.00
N GLU A 116 1.60 6.07 6.60
CA GLU A 116 0.37 6.78 6.94
C GLU A 116 -0.50 6.96 5.70
N ALA A 117 -1.82 6.95 5.88
CA ALA A 117 -2.79 7.36 4.86
C ALA A 117 -3.76 8.39 5.44
N LYS A 118 -4.22 9.34 4.63
CA LYS A 118 -5.15 10.37 5.08
C LYS A 118 -6.61 9.90 5.05
N HIS A 119 -6.97 9.09 4.05
CA HIS A 119 -8.34 8.63 3.86
C HIS A 119 -8.37 7.17 3.43
N GLY A 120 -9.49 6.49 3.70
CA GLY A 120 -9.67 5.08 3.38
C GLY A 120 -11.12 4.71 3.08
N LYS A 121 -11.32 3.90 2.04
CA LYS A 121 -12.52 3.07 1.84
C LYS A 121 -12.15 1.65 2.27
N LEU A 122 -12.55 1.27 3.48
CA LEU A 122 -12.21 -0.03 4.09
C LEU A 122 -13.39 -1.01 4.13
N GLU A 123 -14.57 -0.58 3.66
CA GLU A 123 -15.81 -1.35 3.55
C GLU A 123 -16.48 -1.11 2.18
#